data_AF-A0A6I4U882-F1
#
_entry.id   AF-A0A6I4U882-F1
#
_cell.length_a   1.000
_cell.length_b   1.000
_cell.length_c   1.000
_cell.angle_alpha   90.00
_cell.angle_beta   90.00
_cell.angle_gamma   90.00
#
_symmetry.space_group_name_H-M   'P 1'
#
loop_
_entity.id
_entity.type
_entity.pdbx_description
1 polymer ?
#
loop_
_entity_poly.entity_id
_entity_poly.type
_entity_poly.pdbx_seq_one_letter_code
_entity_poly.pdbx_strand_id
1 'polypeptide(L)'
;MDLPAHPLAGLRLAISETLDTARVDRVSVIGPIDPITSDVLAEFEESGGALEILDCACGASPFSTGVGFRAWIMPTVANYYDAYRLLYGIRAMCVTQSTPFLVLRPQLASASARRDYYGGMPEVPKAWRHCSETCLIHGEAIERATVNGGLRNGVVTAIEDFIQEMWDEGTALAYSCLPPIGGFCALFDVDADWAAELAYRLTKFDHKPNIAAMSEKDLKNYLEIVDRSRRHTNGSAQ
;
A
#
# COMPACT_ATOMS: atom_id res chain seq x y z
N MET A 1 14.73 31.17 -2.55
CA MET A 1 14.55 30.10 -3.56
C MET A 1 13.64 29.11 -2.88
N ASP A 2 12.34 29.23 -3.17
CA ASP A 2 11.29 28.51 -2.46
C ASP A 2 11.29 27.05 -2.92
N LEU A 3 11.57 26.16 -1.97
CA LEU A 3 11.52 24.71 -2.16
C LEU A 3 10.40 24.14 -1.27
N PRO A 4 9.59 23.20 -1.77
CA PRO A 4 8.41 22.75 -1.06
C PRO A 4 8.82 21.91 0.15
N ALA A 5 8.30 22.26 1.33
CA ALA A 5 8.19 21.32 2.45
C ALA A 5 7.28 20.16 1.98
N HIS A 6 7.87 19.11 1.41
CA HIS A 6 7.09 18.12 0.66
C HIS A 6 6.87 16.84 1.48
N PRO A 7 5.70 16.67 2.13
CA PRO A 7 5.37 15.47 2.91
C PRO A 7 5.42 14.15 2.10
N LEU A 8 5.58 14.24 0.78
CA LEU A 8 5.55 13.11 -0.13
C LEU A 8 6.92 12.49 -0.39
N ALA A 9 8.01 13.15 0.04
CA ALA A 9 9.35 12.58 -0.14
C ALA A 9 9.60 11.39 0.81
N GLY A 10 8.97 11.41 1.98
CA GLY A 10 8.94 10.24 2.86
C GLY A 10 8.16 9.07 2.23
N LEU A 11 7.05 9.33 1.52
CA LEU A 11 6.26 8.29 0.85
C LEU A 11 7.10 7.57 -0.21
N ARG A 12 7.81 8.35 -1.03
CA ARG A 12 8.74 7.82 -2.03
C ARG A 12 9.80 6.91 -1.39
N LEU A 13 10.41 7.38 -0.30
CA LEU A 13 11.43 6.63 0.42
C LEU A 13 10.88 5.34 1.03
N ALA A 14 9.69 5.37 1.64
CA ALA A 14 9.05 4.19 2.23
C ALA A 14 8.73 3.13 1.17
N ILE A 15 8.23 3.53 0.00
CA ILE A 15 8.00 2.60 -1.13
C ILE A 15 9.33 2.00 -1.57
N SER A 16 10.34 2.82 -1.87
CA SER A 16 11.63 2.34 -2.36
C SER A 16 12.34 1.40 -1.36
N GLU A 17 12.38 1.75 -0.07
CA GLU A 17 12.95 0.87 0.97
C GLU A 17 12.19 -0.45 1.08
N THR A 18 10.86 -0.43 0.91
CA THR A 18 10.06 -1.64 0.97
C THR A 18 10.37 -2.57 -0.21
N LEU A 19 10.41 -2.03 -1.43
CA LEU A 19 10.72 -2.80 -2.64
C LEU A 19 12.12 -3.41 -2.57
N ASP A 20 13.12 -2.64 -2.15
CA ASP A 20 14.51 -3.10 -2.03
C ASP A 20 14.67 -4.17 -0.94
N THR A 21 14.09 -3.92 0.24
CA THR A 21 14.22 -4.82 1.39
C THR A 21 13.58 -6.17 1.09
N ALA A 22 12.40 -6.13 0.47
CA ALA A 22 11.68 -7.32 0.08
C ALA A 22 12.23 -7.96 -1.21
N ARG A 23 13.25 -7.36 -1.85
CA ARG A 23 13.89 -7.85 -3.07
C ARG A 23 12.87 -8.13 -4.17
N VAL A 24 11.99 -7.15 -4.38
CA VAL A 24 10.89 -7.25 -5.35
C VAL A 24 11.47 -7.21 -6.75
N ASP A 25 11.18 -8.24 -7.57
CA ASP A 25 11.56 -8.26 -8.99
C ASP A 25 10.51 -7.55 -9.84
N ARG A 26 9.27 -7.48 -9.34
CA ARG A 26 8.11 -7.00 -10.09
C ARG A 26 7.14 -6.19 -9.25
N VAL A 27 6.63 -5.09 -9.79
CA VAL A 27 5.53 -4.34 -9.19
C VAL A 27 4.29 -4.43 -10.06
N SER A 28 3.17 -4.84 -9.46
CA SER A 28 1.83 -4.64 -10.01
C SER A 28 1.23 -3.37 -9.44
N VAL A 29 0.77 -2.46 -10.28
CA VAL A 29 -0.06 -1.33 -9.84
C VAL A 29 -1.47 -1.54 -10.35
N ILE A 30 -2.43 -1.41 -9.46
CA ILE A 30 -3.84 -1.60 -9.74
C ILE A 30 -4.50 -0.22 -9.85
N GLY A 31 -4.95 0.15 -11.04
CA GLY A 31 -5.58 1.44 -11.32
C GLY A 31 -4.60 2.59 -11.59
N PRO A 32 -5.07 3.84 -11.55
CA PRO A 32 -4.26 5.01 -11.88
C PRO A 32 -3.12 5.22 -10.88
N ILE A 33 -1.96 5.63 -11.40
CA ILE A 33 -0.76 5.91 -10.61
C ILE A 33 -0.69 7.42 -10.34
N ASP A 34 -0.56 7.82 -9.07
CA ASP A 34 -0.28 9.22 -8.74
C ASP A 34 1.18 9.58 -9.10
N PRO A 35 1.50 10.86 -9.31
CA PRO A 35 2.84 11.28 -9.74
C PRO A 35 3.99 10.79 -8.85
N ILE A 36 3.80 10.73 -7.53
CA ILE A 36 4.88 10.33 -6.61
C ILE A 36 5.17 8.85 -6.76
N THR A 37 4.13 8.03 -6.80
CA THR A 37 4.28 6.60 -7.05
C THR A 37 4.91 6.38 -8.43
N SER A 38 4.51 7.15 -9.45
CA SER A 38 5.08 7.06 -10.80
C SER A 38 6.59 7.30 -10.82
N ASP A 39 7.09 8.31 -10.11
CA ASP A 39 8.53 8.62 -10.06
C ASP A 39 9.33 7.46 -9.45
N VAL A 40 8.83 6.86 -8.36
CA VAL A 40 9.51 5.71 -7.71
C VAL A 40 9.53 4.49 -8.61
N LEU A 41 8.44 4.25 -9.35
CA LEU A 41 8.34 3.10 -10.24
C LEU A 41 9.21 3.26 -11.47
N ALA A 42 9.39 4.49 -11.98
CA ALA A 42 10.37 4.75 -13.03
C ALA A 42 11.80 4.39 -12.57
N GLU A 43 12.20 4.76 -11.35
CA GLU A 43 13.50 4.39 -10.78
C GLU A 43 13.66 2.88 -10.57
N PHE A 44 12.57 2.21 -10.19
CA PHE A 44 12.52 0.76 -10.08
C PHE A 44 12.72 0.07 -11.43
N GLU A 45 12.06 0.54 -12.49
CA GLU A 45 12.25 0.02 -13.86
C GLU A 45 13.66 0.29 -14.39
N GLU A 46 14.22 1.49 -14.16
CA GLU A 46 15.59 1.84 -14.53
C GLU A 46 16.63 0.93 -13.86
N SER A 47 16.31 0.44 -12.66
CA SER A 47 17.14 -0.51 -11.91
C SER A 47 16.97 -1.96 -12.36
N GLY A 48 16.15 -2.22 -13.39
CA GLY A 48 15.90 -3.54 -13.97
C GLY A 48 14.66 -4.26 -13.44
N GLY A 49 13.86 -3.61 -12.59
CA GLY A 49 12.58 -4.14 -12.11
C GLY A 49 11.52 -4.18 -13.20
N ALA A 50 10.57 -5.11 -13.10
CA ALA A 50 9.45 -5.19 -14.04
C ALA A 50 8.21 -4.47 -13.48
N LEU A 51 7.67 -3.51 -14.23
CA LEU A 51 6.42 -2.85 -13.88
C LEU A 51 5.26 -3.40 -14.70
N GLU A 52 4.12 -3.55 -14.05
CA GLU A 52 2.85 -3.87 -14.69
C GLU A 52 1.75 -2.98 -14.14
N ILE A 53 1.05 -2.26 -15.03
CA ILE A 53 -0.09 -1.42 -14.68
C ILE A 53 -1.34 -2.14 -15.14
N LEU A 54 -2.22 -2.41 -14.19
CA LEU A 54 -3.48 -3.13 -14.38
C LEU A 54 -4.63 -2.13 -14.34
N ASP A 55 -5.40 -2.05 -15.43
CA ASP A 55 -6.66 -1.32 -15.46
C ASP A 55 -7.70 -2.04 -14.57
N CYS A 56 -7.73 -1.71 -13.28
CA CYS A 56 -8.65 -2.37 -12.36
C CYS A 56 -9.97 -1.61 -12.25
N ALA A 57 -11.03 -2.22 -12.76
CA ALA A 57 -12.41 -1.85 -12.46
C ALA A 57 -13.16 -3.04 -11.84
N CYS A 58 -12.69 -3.54 -10.68
CA CYS A 58 -13.32 -4.55 -9.78
C CYS A 58 -14.14 -5.70 -10.42
N GLY A 59 -13.84 -6.04 -11.68
CA GLY A 59 -14.66 -6.85 -12.56
C GLY A 59 -13.76 -7.61 -13.52
N ALA A 60 -13.37 -8.81 -13.09
CA ALA A 60 -12.84 -9.92 -13.87
C ALA A 60 -12.06 -9.60 -15.18
N SER A 61 -10.73 -9.44 -15.07
CA SER A 61 -9.73 -9.95 -16.03
C SER A 61 -8.30 -9.76 -15.51
N PRO A 62 -7.30 -10.50 -16.03
CA PRO A 62 -6.46 -11.34 -15.20
C PRO A 62 -5.29 -10.56 -14.60
N PHE A 63 -5.09 -10.74 -13.31
CA PHE A 63 -3.77 -10.64 -12.75
C PHE A 63 -2.81 -11.50 -13.58
N SER A 64 -1.73 -10.93 -14.12
CA SER A 64 -0.84 -11.71 -14.99
C SER A 64 -0.06 -12.77 -14.22
N THR A 65 0.24 -13.87 -14.91
CA THR A 65 0.98 -15.02 -14.37
C THR A 65 2.50 -14.85 -14.47
N GLY A 66 3.00 -13.62 -14.60
CA GLY A 66 4.45 -13.37 -14.65
C GLY A 66 5.17 -13.99 -13.45
N VAL A 67 6.34 -14.60 -13.69
CA VAL A 67 7.19 -15.23 -12.67
C VAL A 67 8.05 -14.15 -11.98
N GLY A 68 8.34 -14.34 -10.69
CA GLY A 68 9.15 -13.43 -9.86
C GLY A 68 8.41 -12.97 -8.61
N PHE A 69 9.14 -12.51 -7.60
CA PHE A 69 8.50 -11.99 -6.38
C PHE A 69 7.90 -10.61 -6.67
N ARG A 70 6.63 -10.42 -6.26
CA ARG A 70 5.82 -9.28 -6.68
C ARG A 70 5.30 -8.48 -5.49
N ALA A 71 5.49 -7.17 -5.53
CA ALA A 71 4.73 -6.24 -4.69
C ALA A 71 3.49 -5.73 -5.44
N TRP A 72 2.41 -5.54 -4.71
CA TRP A 72 1.15 -5.03 -5.22
C TRP A 72 0.88 -3.64 -4.67
N ILE A 73 0.73 -2.63 -5.53
CA ILE A 73 0.30 -1.29 -5.15
C ILE A 73 -1.20 -1.20 -5.39
N MET A 74 -1.96 -1.15 -4.29
CA MET A 74 -3.41 -0.98 -4.34
C MET A 74 -3.79 0.47 -4.65
N PRO A 75 -4.91 0.69 -5.38
CA PRO A 75 -5.47 2.02 -5.52
C PRO A 75 -6.10 2.45 -4.20
N THR A 76 -6.35 3.75 -4.07
CA THR A 76 -7.25 4.24 -3.03
C THR A 76 -8.64 3.66 -3.27
N VAL A 77 -9.14 2.91 -2.30
CA VAL A 77 -10.53 2.41 -2.26
C VAL A 77 -11.28 3.10 -1.13
N ALA A 78 -12.60 3.19 -1.26
CA ALA A 78 -13.42 3.98 -0.34
C ALA A 78 -14.46 3.15 0.41
N ASN A 79 -14.52 1.84 0.20
CA ASN A 79 -15.48 0.94 0.82
C ASN A 79 -14.87 -0.45 1.11
N TYR A 80 -15.51 -1.17 2.02
CA TYR A 80 -15.15 -2.51 2.45
C TYR A 80 -15.10 -3.50 1.28
N TYR A 81 -16.12 -3.49 0.43
CA TYR A 81 -16.31 -4.48 -0.63
C TYR A 81 -15.13 -4.49 -1.61
N ASP A 82 -14.73 -3.33 -2.12
CA ASP A 82 -13.63 -3.21 -3.07
C ASP A 82 -12.30 -3.59 -2.42
N ALA A 83 -12.04 -3.10 -1.20
CA ALA A 83 -10.83 -3.43 -0.45
C ALA A 83 -10.69 -4.93 -0.23
N TYR A 84 -11.74 -5.56 0.29
CA TYR A 84 -11.79 -6.98 0.60
C TYR A 84 -11.55 -7.84 -0.66
N ARG A 85 -12.24 -7.51 -1.76
CA ARG A 85 -12.08 -8.25 -3.03
C ARG A 85 -10.70 -8.10 -3.65
N LEU A 86 -10.10 -6.92 -3.58
CA LEU A 86 -8.75 -6.69 -4.08
C LEU A 86 -7.73 -7.51 -3.30
N LEU A 87 -7.81 -7.49 -1.96
CA LEU A 87 -6.92 -8.27 -1.09
C LEU A 87 -7.03 -9.78 -1.38
N TYR A 88 -8.25 -10.30 -1.50
CA TYR A 88 -8.47 -11.70 -1.86
C TYR A 88 -7.99 -12.05 -3.27
N GLY A 89 -8.17 -11.14 -4.24
CA GLY A 89 -7.64 -11.30 -5.60
C GLY A 89 -6.12 -11.39 -5.62
N ILE A 90 -5.45 -10.48 -4.90
CA ILE A 90 -3.99 -10.48 -4.75
C ILE A 90 -3.52 -11.76 -4.06
N ARG A 91 -4.20 -12.16 -2.97
CA ARG A 91 -3.88 -13.39 -2.25
C ARG A 91 -3.95 -14.62 -3.15
N ALA A 92 -5.01 -14.75 -3.96
CA ALA A 92 -5.17 -15.87 -4.88
C ALA A 92 -3.98 -15.96 -5.87
N MET A 93 -3.40 -14.83 -6.26
CA MET A 93 -2.20 -14.79 -7.10
C MET A 93 -0.96 -15.22 -6.34
N CYS A 94 -0.74 -14.70 -5.13
CA CYS A 94 0.38 -15.13 -4.27
C CYS A 94 0.36 -16.65 -4.03
N VAL A 95 -0.81 -17.22 -3.75
CA VAL A 95 -0.99 -18.67 -3.60
C VAL A 95 -0.68 -19.40 -4.91
N THR A 96 -1.23 -18.94 -6.04
CA THR A 96 -1.00 -19.57 -7.35
C THR A 96 0.47 -19.55 -7.75
N GLN A 97 1.20 -18.51 -7.37
CA GLN A 97 2.61 -18.31 -7.72
C GLN A 97 3.57 -18.82 -6.64
N SER A 98 3.06 -19.29 -5.50
CA SER A 98 3.88 -19.65 -4.33
C SER A 98 4.82 -18.51 -3.91
N THR A 99 4.33 -17.27 -3.93
CA THR A 99 5.07 -16.08 -3.54
C THR A 99 4.53 -15.51 -2.23
N PRO A 100 5.39 -14.89 -1.40
CA PRO A 100 4.94 -14.18 -0.21
C PRO A 100 3.93 -13.07 -0.55
N PHE A 101 3.07 -12.75 0.41
CA PHE A 101 2.12 -11.65 0.27
C PHE A 101 2.81 -10.30 0.58
N LEU A 102 2.73 -9.33 -0.33
CA LEU A 102 3.20 -7.96 -0.10
C LEU A 102 2.31 -6.95 -0.84
N VAL A 103 1.60 -6.14 -0.07
CA VAL A 103 0.73 -5.07 -0.55
C VAL A 103 1.17 -3.73 0.02
N LEU A 104 1.34 -2.74 -0.85
CA LEU A 104 1.60 -1.35 -0.51
C LEU A 104 0.33 -0.52 -0.70
N ARG A 105 0.17 0.47 0.18
CA ARG A 105 -0.96 1.40 0.25
C ARG A 105 -2.34 0.71 0.36
N PRO A 106 -2.50 -0.33 1.19
CA PRO A 106 -3.81 -0.98 1.34
C PRO A 106 -4.90 -0.04 1.86
N GLN A 107 -4.53 1.00 2.64
CA GLN A 107 -5.28 2.24 2.98
C GLN A 107 -4.64 2.86 4.23
N LEU A 108 -4.76 4.19 4.38
CA LEU A 108 -4.45 4.87 5.65
C LEU A 108 -5.54 4.64 6.70
N ALA A 109 -5.18 4.17 7.89
CA ALA A 109 -6.08 4.07 9.02
C ALA A 109 -6.57 5.46 9.49
N SER A 110 -7.70 5.92 8.96
CA SER A 110 -8.37 7.16 9.34
C SER A 110 -9.79 6.88 9.84
N ALA A 111 -10.38 7.84 10.55
CA ALA A 111 -11.78 7.74 10.97
C ALA A 111 -12.76 7.68 9.78
N SER A 112 -12.39 8.25 8.63
CA SER A 112 -13.18 8.13 7.40
C SER A 112 -13.03 6.75 6.77
N ALA A 113 -11.86 6.10 6.88
CA ALA A 113 -11.63 4.76 6.35
C ALA A 113 -12.36 3.63 7.12
N ARG A 114 -13.04 3.99 8.22
CA ARG A 114 -13.98 3.13 8.95
C ARG A 114 -15.42 3.22 8.42
N ARG A 115 -15.68 4.05 7.41
CA ARG A 115 -16.98 4.15 6.74
C ARG A 115 -16.86 3.83 5.28
N ASP A 116 -17.87 3.15 4.74
CA ASP A 116 -18.02 3.04 3.30
C ASP A 116 -18.48 4.35 2.68
N TYR A 117 -17.92 4.63 1.52
CA TYR A 117 -18.40 5.61 0.56
C TYR A 117 -18.74 4.89 -0.74
N TYR A 118 -19.95 5.13 -1.25
CA TYR A 118 -20.53 4.44 -2.40
C TYR A 118 -20.46 5.25 -3.69
N GLY A 119 -19.46 6.14 -3.79
CA GLY A 119 -19.15 6.86 -5.03
C GLY A 119 -18.20 6.07 -5.94
N GLY A 120 -18.28 6.31 -7.24
CA GLY A 120 -17.37 5.74 -8.23
C GLY A 120 -17.91 4.52 -9.00
N MET A 121 -17.08 4.01 -9.91
CA MET A 121 -17.33 2.82 -10.72
C MET A 121 -16.22 1.80 -10.47
N PRO A 122 -16.54 0.50 -10.36
CA PRO A 122 -17.86 -0.12 -10.49
C PRO A 122 -18.75 0.05 -9.26
N GLU A 123 -20.06 -0.11 -9.45
CA GLU A 123 -21.03 0.04 -8.38
C GLU A 123 -20.94 -1.10 -7.36
N VAL A 124 -20.78 -0.76 -6.07
CA VAL A 124 -20.85 -1.73 -4.97
C VAL A 124 -22.23 -2.41 -4.97
N PRO A 125 -22.32 -3.75 -5.01
CA PRO A 125 -23.60 -4.44 -5.07
C PRO A 125 -24.47 -4.12 -3.85
N LYS A 126 -25.79 -4.01 -4.05
CA LYS A 126 -26.74 -3.62 -2.99
C LYS A 126 -26.65 -4.47 -1.72
N ALA A 127 -26.35 -5.77 -1.84
CA ALA A 127 -26.20 -6.67 -0.70
C ALA A 127 -24.98 -6.36 0.20
N TRP A 128 -24.05 -5.55 -0.31
CA TRP A 128 -22.84 -5.11 0.38
C TRP A 128 -22.90 -3.64 0.80
N ARG A 129 -24.03 -2.97 0.57
CA ARG A 129 -24.24 -1.58 0.98
C ARG A 129 -24.95 -1.52 2.33
N HIS A 130 -24.49 -0.61 3.17
CA HIS A 130 -25.15 -0.20 4.41
C HIS A 130 -26.18 0.90 4.13
N CYS A 131 -27.03 1.20 5.10
CA CYS A 131 -27.87 2.39 5.05
C CYS A 131 -26.99 3.64 4.87
N SER A 132 -27.24 4.40 3.80
CA SER A 132 -26.41 5.53 3.40
C SER A 132 -27.15 6.87 3.48
N GLU A 133 -26.36 7.93 3.54
CA GLU A 133 -26.77 9.32 3.42
C GLU A 133 -25.90 10.03 2.38
N THR A 134 -26.43 11.08 1.75
CA THR A 134 -25.63 11.94 0.89
C THR A 134 -24.84 12.94 1.73
N CYS A 135 -23.53 13.02 1.48
CA CYS A 135 -22.65 14.01 2.06
C CYS A 135 -21.87 14.75 0.96
N LEU A 136 -21.32 15.92 1.30
CA LEU A 136 -20.47 16.68 0.38
C LEU A 136 -19.00 16.48 0.78
N ILE A 137 -18.17 15.99 -0.15
CA ILE A 137 -16.72 15.90 -0.01
C ILE A 137 -16.09 16.69 -1.16
N HIS A 138 -15.27 17.69 -0.84
CA HIS A 138 -14.66 18.60 -1.83
C HIS A 138 -15.67 19.24 -2.80
N GLY A 139 -16.91 19.45 -2.36
CA GLY A 139 -17.98 20.03 -3.19
C GLY A 139 -18.76 19.01 -4.03
N GLU A 140 -18.37 17.73 -3.99
CA GLU A 140 -19.06 16.66 -4.71
C GLU A 140 -19.98 15.87 -3.78
N ALA A 141 -21.17 15.54 -4.27
CA ALA A 141 -22.12 14.71 -3.55
C ALA A 141 -21.70 13.24 -3.61
N ILE A 142 -21.49 12.63 -2.44
CA ILE A 142 -21.07 11.24 -2.29
C ILE A 142 -22.00 10.56 -1.29
N GLU A 143 -22.47 9.37 -1.65
CA GLU A 143 -23.19 8.51 -0.70
C GLU A 143 -22.21 7.88 0.30
N ARG A 144 -22.55 7.93 1.58
CA ARG A 144 -21.73 7.43 2.69
C ARG A 144 -22.56 6.58 3.64
N ALA A 145 -22.00 5.50 4.17
CA ALA A 145 -22.63 4.74 5.25
C ALA A 145 -22.91 5.61 6.50
N THR A 146 -24.12 5.51 7.03
CA THR A 146 -24.58 6.30 8.19
C THR A 146 -23.88 5.90 9.48
N VAL A 147 -23.45 4.64 9.59
CA VAL A 147 -22.75 4.09 10.76
C VAL A 147 -21.24 4.07 10.52
N ASN A 148 -20.47 4.27 11.60
CA ASN A 148 -19.02 4.14 11.57
C ASN A 148 -18.57 2.74 12.01
N GLY A 149 -17.81 2.05 11.17
CA GLY A 149 -17.32 0.70 11.42
C GLY A 149 -18.44 -0.33 11.57
N GLY A 150 -18.09 -1.48 12.16
CA GLY A 150 -18.98 -2.63 12.29
C GLY A 150 -18.83 -3.62 11.14
N LEU A 151 -19.62 -4.69 11.19
CA LEU A 151 -19.51 -5.82 10.26
C LEU A 151 -19.53 -5.32 8.81
N ARG A 152 -18.44 -5.55 8.08
CA ARG A 152 -18.30 -5.21 6.66
C ARG A 152 -18.46 -3.74 6.31
N ASN A 153 -17.99 -2.81 7.16
CA ASN A 153 -18.10 -1.37 6.92
C ASN A 153 -16.75 -0.66 7.08
N GLY A 154 -16.30 -0.02 6.01
CA GLY A 154 -15.03 0.69 5.92
C GLY A 154 -13.87 -0.20 5.48
N VAL A 155 -12.90 0.42 4.81
CA VAL A 155 -11.69 -0.21 4.28
C VAL A 155 -10.81 -0.77 5.38
N VAL A 156 -10.66 -0.08 6.52
CA VAL A 156 -9.85 -0.58 7.64
C VAL A 156 -10.44 -1.88 8.19
N THR A 157 -11.77 -1.96 8.29
CA THR A 157 -12.45 -3.17 8.71
C THR A 157 -12.21 -4.32 7.71
N ALA A 158 -12.17 -4.04 6.41
CA ALA A 158 -11.82 -5.05 5.40
C ALA A 158 -10.40 -5.60 5.57
N ILE A 159 -9.44 -4.73 5.90
CA ILE A 159 -8.06 -5.13 6.18
C ILE A 159 -7.99 -5.99 7.45
N GLU A 160 -8.68 -5.58 8.53
CA GLU A 160 -8.72 -6.34 9.79
C GLU A 160 -9.37 -7.71 9.63
N ASP A 161 -10.54 -7.76 8.98
CA ASP A 161 -11.23 -9.02 8.68
C ASP A 161 -10.34 -9.92 7.83
N PHE A 162 -9.70 -9.39 6.78
CA PHE A 162 -8.78 -10.14 5.93
C PHE A 162 -7.58 -10.70 6.74
N ILE A 163 -6.94 -9.89 7.59
CA ILE A 163 -5.83 -10.35 8.44
C ILE A 163 -6.28 -11.47 9.38
N GLN A 164 -7.44 -11.32 10.01
CA GLN A 164 -7.98 -12.34 10.91
C GLN A 164 -8.30 -13.64 10.15
N GLU A 165 -8.90 -13.55 8.97
CA GLU A 165 -9.17 -14.70 8.11
C GLU A 165 -7.87 -15.39 7.66
N MET A 166 -6.81 -14.63 7.33
CA MET A 166 -5.50 -15.21 7.01
C MET A 166 -4.91 -15.93 8.21
N TRP A 167 -5.00 -15.33 9.40
CA TRP A 167 -4.52 -15.93 10.63
C TRP A 167 -5.23 -17.25 10.93
N ASP A 168 -6.56 -17.29 10.78
CA ASP A 168 -7.37 -18.49 10.98
C ASP A 168 -7.03 -19.58 9.96
N GLU A 169 -6.59 -19.20 8.76
CA GLU A 169 -6.08 -20.10 7.71
C GLU A 169 -4.59 -20.48 7.88
N GLY A 170 -3.92 -19.98 8.93
CA GLY A 170 -2.53 -20.31 9.26
C GLY A 170 -1.47 -19.44 8.59
N THR A 171 -1.85 -18.30 8.00
CA THR A 171 -0.93 -17.31 7.45
C THR A 171 -0.95 -16.06 8.32
N ALA A 172 0.18 -15.73 8.94
CA ALA A 172 0.29 -14.52 9.74
C ALA A 172 0.70 -13.33 8.85
N LEU A 173 -0.07 -12.24 8.93
CA LEU A 173 0.23 -10.99 8.23
C LEU A 173 0.55 -9.87 9.21
N ALA A 174 1.54 -9.05 8.88
CA ALA A 174 1.83 -7.79 9.56
C ALA A 174 1.27 -6.61 8.76
N TYR A 175 0.62 -5.69 9.47
CA TYR A 175 0.15 -4.42 8.92
C TYR A 175 0.91 -3.25 9.57
N SER A 176 1.66 -2.51 8.77
CA SER A 176 2.36 -1.30 9.19
C SER A 176 1.73 -0.10 8.51
N CYS A 177 1.35 0.93 9.26
CA CYS A 177 0.73 2.12 8.71
C CYS A 177 1.38 3.37 9.30
N LEU A 178 1.87 4.25 8.43
CA LEU A 178 2.72 5.38 8.72
C LEU A 178 2.02 6.68 8.28
N PRO A 179 1.02 7.17 9.04
CA PRO A 179 0.31 8.41 8.72
C PRO A 179 1.20 9.63 8.43
N PRO A 180 2.30 9.87 9.18
CA PRO A 180 3.21 11.00 8.95
C PRO A 180 3.88 11.02 7.57
N ILE A 181 3.81 9.91 6.83
CA ILE A 181 4.58 9.68 5.60
C ILE A 181 3.61 9.54 4.43
N GLY A 182 2.84 10.60 4.18
CA GLY A 182 1.85 10.62 3.10
C GLY A 182 0.82 9.49 3.21
N GLY A 183 0.61 8.94 4.41
CA GLY A 183 -0.29 7.80 4.63
C GLY A 183 0.20 6.46 4.06
N PHE A 184 1.51 6.25 3.93
CA PHE A 184 2.06 4.95 3.52
C PHE A 184 1.62 3.85 4.48
N CYS A 185 1.09 2.75 3.96
CA CYS A 185 0.86 1.54 4.74
C CYS A 185 1.32 0.32 3.93
N ALA A 186 1.72 -0.75 4.59
CA ALA A 186 2.16 -2.00 4.01
C ALA A 186 1.51 -3.16 4.76
N LEU A 187 1.07 -4.17 4.02
CA LEU A 187 0.53 -5.42 4.53
C LEU A 187 1.36 -6.57 3.94
N PHE A 188 1.99 -7.37 4.78
CA PHE A 188 2.96 -8.37 4.34
C PHE A 188 2.97 -9.64 5.18
N ASP A 189 3.39 -10.74 4.53
CA ASP A 189 3.61 -12.05 5.15
C ASP A 189 4.76 -12.00 6.16
N VAL A 190 4.51 -12.41 7.41
CA VAL A 190 5.52 -12.37 8.48
C VAL A 190 6.57 -13.47 8.36
N ASP A 191 6.27 -14.54 7.62
CA ASP A 191 7.16 -15.69 7.45
C ASP A 191 8.09 -15.52 6.25
N ALA A 192 7.95 -14.43 5.48
CA ALA A 192 8.88 -14.09 4.41
C ALA A 192 10.28 -13.81 4.98
N ASP A 193 11.33 -14.23 4.26
CA ASP A 193 12.72 -14.10 4.71
C ASP A 193 13.19 -12.65 4.89
N TRP A 194 12.51 -11.70 4.25
CA TRP A 194 12.72 -10.26 4.37
C TRP A 194 11.80 -9.57 5.40
N ALA A 195 10.79 -10.25 5.96
CA ALA A 195 9.74 -9.62 6.76
C ALA A 195 10.27 -8.92 8.01
N ALA A 196 11.20 -9.56 8.73
CA ALA A 196 11.77 -9.00 9.96
C ALA A 196 12.59 -7.72 9.69
N GLU A 197 13.40 -7.72 8.62
CA GLU A 197 14.18 -6.54 8.22
C GLU A 197 13.26 -5.43 7.72
N LEU A 198 12.21 -5.77 6.96
CA LEU A 198 11.22 -4.79 6.52
C LEU A 198 10.53 -4.14 7.73
N ALA A 199 10.03 -4.94 8.67
CA ALA A 199 9.41 -4.44 9.89
C ALA A 199 10.36 -3.50 10.64
N TYR A 200 11.62 -3.91 10.84
CA TYR A 200 12.63 -3.07 11.49
C TYR A 200 12.87 -1.76 10.75
N ARG A 201 12.98 -1.76 9.42
CA ARG A 201 13.14 -0.54 8.61
C ARG A 201 11.92 0.36 8.72
N LEU A 202 10.72 -0.21 8.69
CA LEU A 202 9.48 0.55 8.82
C LEU A 202 9.34 1.21 10.20
N THR A 203 9.88 0.62 11.29
CA THR A 203 9.86 1.28 12.61
C THR A 203 10.64 2.60 12.65
N LYS A 204 11.63 2.79 11.77
CA LYS A 204 12.40 4.05 11.67
C LYS A 204 11.51 5.22 11.24
N PHE A 205 10.40 4.90 10.58
CA PHE A 205 9.39 5.85 10.14
C PHE A 205 8.32 6.14 11.20
N ASP A 206 8.03 5.19 12.09
CA ASP A 206 6.95 5.24 13.09
C ASP A 206 7.28 6.15 14.29
N HIS A 207 8.55 6.19 14.71
CA HIS A 207 8.94 6.85 15.97
C HIS A 207 9.54 8.25 15.83
N LYS A 208 9.30 8.95 14.72
CA LYS A 208 9.81 10.31 14.55
C LYS A 208 8.66 11.27 14.24
N PRO A 209 8.18 12.04 15.25
CA PRO A 209 7.50 13.32 15.01
C PRO A 209 8.25 14.21 14.01
N ASN A 210 9.55 13.95 13.85
CA ASN A 210 10.47 14.63 12.97
C ASN A 210 10.41 14.18 11.50
N ILE A 211 9.77 13.09 11.07
CA ILE A 211 9.72 12.75 9.62
C ILE A 211 8.62 13.53 8.89
N ALA A 212 7.46 13.72 9.53
CA ALA A 212 6.48 14.70 9.05
C ALA A 212 6.99 16.16 9.17
N ALA A 213 7.96 16.42 10.05
CA ALA A 213 8.57 17.72 10.29
C ALA A 213 10.00 17.86 9.75
N MET A 214 10.48 16.91 8.94
CA MET A 214 11.89 16.83 8.56
C MET A 214 12.20 17.96 7.58
N SER A 215 13.19 18.78 7.91
CA SER A 215 13.70 19.77 6.96
C SER A 215 14.33 19.05 5.76
N GLU A 216 14.31 19.68 4.59
CA GLU A 216 14.90 19.13 3.35
C GLU A 216 16.34 18.62 3.55
N LYS A 217 17.11 19.30 4.40
CA LYS A 217 18.48 18.93 4.77
C LYS A 217 18.56 17.59 5.51
N ASP A 218 17.63 17.34 6.42
CA ASP A 218 17.61 16.10 7.23
C ASP A 218 17.16 14.91 6.38
N LEU A 219 16.20 15.13 5.48
CA LEU A 219 15.81 14.12 4.50
C LEU A 219 16.96 13.81 3.55
N LYS A 220 17.64 14.83 3.01
CA LYS A 220 18.81 14.66 2.15
C LYS A 220 19.92 13.86 2.86
N ASN A 221 20.23 14.17 4.12
CA ASN A 221 21.21 13.43 4.90
C ASN A 221 20.80 11.96 5.12
N TYR A 222 19.51 11.70 5.35
CA TYR A 222 19.00 10.33 5.47
C TYR A 222 19.15 9.57 4.15
N LEU A 223 18.75 10.18 3.03
CA LEU A 223 18.90 9.60 1.68
C LEU A 223 20.38 9.31 1.37
N GLU A 224 21.31 10.20 1.72
CA GLU A 224 22.75 9.98 1.55
C GLU A 224 23.28 8.81 2.40
N ILE A 225 22.67 8.50 3.54
CA ILE A 225 23.02 7.33 4.37
C ILE A 225 22.47 6.04 3.73
N VAL A 226 21.22 6.07 3.25
CA VAL A 226 20.59 4.94 2.54
C VAL A 226 21.40 4.58 1.29
N ASP A 227 21.73 5.57 0.46
CA ASP A 227 22.51 5.37 -0.76
C ASP A 227 23.89 4.77 -0.49
N ARG A 228 24.58 5.22 0.55
CA ARG A 228 25.86 4.64 0.96
C ARG A 228 25.70 3.18 1.38
N SER A 229 24.61 2.85 2.07
CA SER A 229 24.32 1.49 2.52
C SER A 229 24.02 0.56 1.34
N ARG A 230 23.24 1.00 0.36
CA ARG A 230 22.97 0.28 -0.90
C ARG A 230 24.24 -0.01 -1.71
N ARG A 231 25.17 0.96 -1.76
CA ARG A 231 26.47 0.77 -2.42
C ARG A 231 27.38 -0.23 -1.70
N HIS A 232 27.28 -0.34 -0.38
CA HIS A 232 28.06 -1.32 0.39
C HIS A 232 27.55 -2.75 0.19
N THR A 233 26.23 -2.96 0.08
CA THR A 233 25.65 -4.29 -0.17
C THR A 233 25.96 -4.83 -1.57
N ASN A 234 26.12 -3.96 -2.57
CA ASN A 234 26.52 -4.35 -3.93
C ASN A 234 28.04 -4.57 -4.08
N GLY A 235 28.85 -4.19 -3.07
CA GLY A 235 30.31 -4.33 -3.08
C GLY A 235 30.84 -5.57 -2.36
N SER A 236 29.99 -6.34 -1.69
CA SER A 236 30.37 -7.51 -0.87
C SER A 236 30.24 -8.87 -1.58
N ALA A 237 30.12 -8.87 -2.91
CA ALA A 237 30.22 -10.06 -3.75
C ALA A 237 31.53 -10.05 -4.56
N GLN A 238 32.67 -10.15 -3.86
CA GLN A 238 33.96 -10.58 -4.42
C GLN A 238 34.72 -11.39 -3.38
#